data_AF-A0A3M1U5H2-F1
#
_entry.id   AF-A0A3M1U5H2-F1
#
_cell.length_a   1.000
_cell.length_b   1.000
_cell.length_c   1.000
_cell.angle_alpha   90.00
_cell.angle_beta   90.00
_cell.angle_gamma   90.00
#
_symmetry.space_group_name_H-M   'P 1'
#
loop_
_entity.id
_entity.type
_entity.pdbx_description
1 polymer ?
#
loop_
_entity_poly.entity_id
_entity_poly.type
_entity_poly.pdbx_seq_one_letter_code
_entity_poly.pdbx_strand_id
1 'polypeptide(L)'
;MRKALLITAITALCVSAVSQESATIAWKPKEGHKTALRIIVNAEVQGADVEVKIRTESTVLKVGEDGKVTIKGTEQMESLSFNGQVMEGAVLGPPTQSTYVMQKNGELISIETDNPNPNPRMEEANVFLFPDREVKKGESWTRTRAADPAKGIRASKTTYTYLGSETVDGELSHKVKIEFTETEGSAPMIFNATAWVSAANGDLVRLEGRMDNVEFDPSVPPGSATVRIERIKV
;
A
#
# COMPACT_ATOMS: atom_id res chain seq x y z
N MET A 1 2.29 -73.17 -27.18
CA MET A 1 2.36 -71.82 -27.77
C MET A 1 1.72 -70.82 -26.82
N ARG A 2 2.54 -69.85 -26.37
CA ARG A 2 2.29 -68.51 -25.77
C ARG A 2 1.01 -68.28 -24.92
N LYS A 3 1.21 -68.22 -23.60
CA LYS A 3 0.32 -67.54 -22.64
C LYS A 3 0.56 -66.03 -22.74
N ALA A 4 -0.46 -65.24 -23.08
CA ALA A 4 -0.39 -63.79 -23.10
C ALA A 4 -0.75 -63.26 -21.69
N LEU A 5 0.21 -62.58 -21.06
CA LEU A 5 0.05 -61.90 -19.78
C LEU A 5 -0.42 -60.47 -20.08
N LEU A 6 -1.68 -60.16 -19.75
CA LEU A 6 -2.24 -58.81 -19.86
C LEU A 6 -1.80 -58.03 -18.60
N ILE A 7 -0.88 -57.09 -18.75
CA ILE A 7 -0.48 -56.16 -17.68
C ILE A 7 -1.34 -54.90 -17.83
N THR A 8 -2.34 -54.74 -16.96
CA THR A 8 -3.14 -53.53 -16.88
C THR A 8 -2.38 -52.49 -16.07
N ALA A 9 -1.85 -51.46 -16.74
CA ALA A 9 -1.23 -50.31 -16.09
C ALA A 9 -2.33 -49.38 -15.53
N ILE A 10 -2.45 -49.31 -14.21
CA ILE A 10 -3.28 -48.31 -13.53
C ILE A 10 -2.46 -47.01 -13.46
N THR A 11 -2.75 -46.07 -14.36
CA THR A 11 -2.21 -44.72 -14.30
C THR A 11 -2.94 -43.96 -13.19
N ALA A 12 -2.32 -43.82 -12.02
CA ALA A 12 -2.81 -42.95 -10.97
C ALA A 12 -2.67 -41.48 -11.44
N LEU A 13 -3.79 -40.85 -11.85
CA LEU A 13 -3.85 -39.40 -11.96
C LEU A 13 -3.74 -38.82 -10.54
N CYS A 14 -2.54 -38.40 -10.16
CA CYS A 14 -2.39 -37.43 -9.08
C CYS A 14 -3.00 -36.11 -9.55
N VAL A 15 -4.29 -35.91 -9.31
CA VAL A 15 -4.89 -34.57 -9.36
C VAL A 15 -4.28 -33.83 -8.18
N SER A 16 -3.24 -33.05 -8.45
CA SER A 16 -2.74 -32.04 -7.53
C SER A 16 -3.91 -31.10 -7.25
N ALA A 17 -4.62 -31.32 -6.16
CA ALA A 17 -5.56 -30.34 -5.63
C ALA A 17 -4.72 -29.10 -5.32
N VAL A 18 -4.68 -28.16 -6.26
CA VAL A 18 -4.22 -26.81 -5.98
C VAL A 18 -5.16 -26.33 -4.89
N SER A 19 -4.69 -26.37 -3.64
CA SER A 19 -5.40 -25.82 -2.50
C SER A 19 -5.82 -24.42 -2.92
N GLN A 20 -7.12 -24.21 -3.10
CA GLN A 20 -7.67 -22.89 -3.40
C GLN A 20 -7.55 -22.09 -2.12
N GLU A 21 -6.35 -21.54 -1.88
CA GLU A 21 -6.11 -20.64 -0.77
C GLU A 21 -7.09 -19.48 -0.88
N SER A 22 -7.93 -19.32 0.14
CA SER A 22 -8.86 -18.22 0.28
C SER A 22 -8.64 -17.51 1.60
N ALA A 23 -8.96 -16.22 1.64
CA ALA A 23 -8.74 -15.39 2.82
C ALA A 23 -9.80 -14.30 2.95
N THR A 24 -10.13 -13.98 4.20
CA THR A 24 -10.84 -12.76 4.56
C THR A 24 -9.81 -11.69 4.92
N ILE A 25 -9.49 -10.83 3.96
CA ILE A 25 -8.54 -9.72 4.16
C ILE A 25 -9.33 -8.55 4.74
N ALA A 26 -9.12 -8.22 6.01
CA ALA A 26 -9.91 -7.19 6.69
C ALA A 26 -9.07 -6.38 7.67
N TRP A 27 -9.36 -5.07 7.74
CA TRP A 27 -8.81 -4.18 8.74
C TRP A 27 -9.59 -4.26 10.05
N LYS A 28 -8.87 -4.49 11.15
CA LYS A 28 -9.42 -4.67 12.49
C LYS A 28 -8.80 -3.66 13.44
N PRO A 29 -9.06 -2.35 13.25
CA PRO A 29 -8.49 -1.30 14.09
C PRO A 29 -9.01 -1.43 15.52
N LYS A 30 -8.15 -1.08 16.47
CA LYS A 30 -8.45 -1.05 17.91
C LYS A 30 -7.98 0.26 18.50
N GLU A 31 -8.78 0.87 19.37
CA GLU A 31 -8.39 2.12 20.03
C GLU A 31 -7.08 1.95 20.80
N GLY A 32 -6.23 2.98 20.73
CA GLY A 32 -4.89 2.98 21.31
C GLY A 32 -3.85 2.14 20.55
N HIS A 33 -4.26 1.37 19.53
CA HIS A 33 -3.32 0.62 18.70
C HIS A 33 -2.37 1.56 17.96
N LYS A 34 -1.08 1.24 17.98
CA LYS A 34 -0.02 2.02 17.37
C LYS A 34 0.66 1.23 16.27
N THR A 35 0.98 1.92 15.19
CA THR A 35 1.77 1.39 14.08
C THR A 35 2.87 2.39 13.74
N ALA A 36 4.07 1.90 13.47
CA ALA A 36 5.17 2.69 12.95
C ALA A 36 5.69 2.05 11.66
N LEU A 37 5.95 2.88 10.65
CA LEU A 37 6.45 2.46 9.35
C LEU A 37 7.65 3.34 8.98
N ARG A 38 8.61 2.76 8.26
CA ARG A 38 9.63 3.48 7.52
C ARG A 38 9.33 3.38 6.04
N ILE A 39 9.24 4.53 5.39
CA ILE A 39 9.06 4.68 3.95
C ILE A 39 10.41 5.10 3.37
N ILE A 40 10.84 4.42 2.32
CA ILE A 40 12.07 4.70 1.60
C ILE A 40 11.68 4.91 0.14
N VAL A 41 11.91 6.12 -0.37
CA VAL A 41 11.62 6.50 -1.74
C VAL A 41 12.94 6.75 -2.45
N ASN A 42 13.16 6.08 -3.58
CA ASN A 42 14.29 6.37 -4.47
C ASN A 42 13.74 6.90 -5.79
N ALA A 43 14.08 8.13 -6.13
CA ALA A 43 13.61 8.83 -7.32
C ALA A 43 14.79 9.36 -8.14
N GLU A 44 14.57 9.53 -9.44
CA GLU A 44 15.46 10.30 -10.31
C GLU A 44 14.78 11.64 -10.60
N VAL A 45 15.43 12.74 -10.23
CA VAL A 45 14.90 14.09 -10.39
C VAL A 45 15.92 14.94 -11.12
N GLN A 46 15.59 15.38 -12.33
CA GLN A 46 16.47 16.21 -13.18
C GLN A 46 17.89 15.61 -13.37
N GLY A 47 17.99 14.28 -13.45
CA GLY A 47 19.25 13.56 -13.59
C GLY A 47 20.07 13.44 -12.30
N ALA A 48 19.51 13.81 -11.15
CA ALA A 48 20.07 13.54 -9.84
C ALA A 48 19.32 12.37 -9.17
N ASP A 49 20.08 11.50 -8.50
CA ASP A 49 19.52 10.44 -7.67
C ASP A 49 19.09 11.03 -6.32
N VAL A 50 17.83 10.83 -5.95
CA VAL A 50 17.26 11.31 -4.70
C VAL A 50 16.76 10.14 -3.88
N GLU A 51 17.24 10.02 -2.64
CA GLU A 51 16.71 9.07 -1.65
C GLU A 51 16.06 9.85 -0.50
N VAL A 52 14.82 9.52 -0.17
CA VAL A 52 14.11 10.05 1.00
C VAL A 52 13.75 8.91 1.92
N LYS A 53 14.07 9.04 3.21
CA LYS A 53 13.59 8.15 4.27
C LYS A 53 12.66 8.92 5.19
N ILE A 54 11.47 8.38 5.39
CA ILE A 54 10.41 8.99 6.17
C ILE A 54 9.95 7.97 7.21
N ARG A 55 9.84 8.40 8.46
CA ARG A 55 9.18 7.63 9.52
C ARG A 55 7.76 8.15 9.70
N THR A 56 6.79 7.26 9.65
CA THR A 56 5.42 7.56 10.01
C THR A 56 5.02 6.79 11.26
N GLU A 57 4.33 7.45 12.17
CA GLU A 57 3.71 6.82 13.33
C GLU A 57 2.21 7.11 13.30
N SER A 58 1.39 6.13 13.64
CA SER A 58 -0.06 6.31 13.72
C SER A 58 -0.61 5.70 14.99
N THR A 59 -1.60 6.35 15.60
CA THR A 59 -2.38 5.83 16.72
C THR A 59 -3.86 5.89 16.37
N VAL A 60 -4.58 4.78 16.52
CA VAL A 60 -6.04 4.77 16.43
C VAL A 60 -6.60 5.48 17.65
N LEU A 61 -7.22 6.64 17.47
CA LEU A 61 -7.81 7.41 18.56
C LEU A 61 -9.20 6.89 18.93
N LYS A 62 -9.99 6.52 17.92
CA LYS A 62 -11.40 6.15 18.12
C LYS A 62 -11.87 5.19 17.04
N VAL A 63 -12.68 4.20 17.44
CA VAL A 63 -13.48 3.38 16.52
C VAL A 63 -14.96 3.65 16.81
N GLY A 64 -15.60 4.44 15.95
CA GLY A 64 -17.00 4.82 16.06
C GLY A 64 -17.95 3.63 15.86
N GLU A 65 -19.13 3.72 16.47
CA GLU A 65 -20.23 2.77 16.27
C GLU A 65 -20.73 2.77 14.81
N ASP A 66 -20.59 3.89 14.11
CA ASP A 66 -20.90 4.05 12.69
C ASP A 66 -19.85 3.45 11.75
N GLY A 67 -18.81 2.82 12.32
CA GLY A 67 -17.73 2.20 11.56
C GLY A 67 -16.63 3.16 11.10
N LYS A 68 -16.71 4.45 11.45
CA LYS A 68 -15.62 5.39 11.21
C LYS A 68 -14.47 5.17 12.20
N VAL A 69 -13.26 5.39 11.73
CA VAL A 69 -12.03 5.21 12.49
C VAL A 69 -11.26 6.51 12.41
N THR A 70 -10.95 7.09 13.56
CA THR A 70 -10.14 8.29 13.67
C THR A 70 -8.71 7.89 14.02
N ILE A 71 -7.75 8.30 13.21
CA ILE A 71 -6.33 8.00 13.39
C ILE A 71 -5.57 9.32 13.50
N LYS A 72 -4.69 9.41 14.49
CA LYS A 72 -3.67 10.45 14.54
C LYS A 72 -2.38 9.91 13.96
N GLY A 73 -1.83 10.62 12.98
CA GLY A 73 -0.53 10.34 12.37
C GLY A 73 0.50 11.42 12.70
N THR A 74 1.76 11.00 12.74
CA THR A 74 2.94 11.86 12.71
C THR A 74 3.84 11.40 11.58
N GLU A 75 4.38 12.32 10.80
CA GLU A 75 5.37 12.04 9.76
C GLU A 75 6.65 12.84 10.03
N GLN A 76 7.81 12.19 9.90
CA GLN A 76 9.11 12.82 10.07
C GLN A 76 10.07 12.33 8.98
N MET A 77 10.69 13.25 8.25
CA MET A 77 11.81 12.92 7.37
C MET A 77 13.03 12.55 8.22
N GLU A 78 13.52 11.32 8.09
CA GLU A 78 14.71 10.82 8.80
C GLU A 78 15.99 11.15 8.03
N SER A 79 15.96 11.09 6.69
CA SER A 79 17.09 11.46 5.84
C SER A 79 16.67 11.87 4.44
N LEU A 80 17.42 12.78 3.86
CA LEU A 80 17.34 13.15 2.45
C LEU A 80 18.75 13.05 1.85
N SER A 81 18.90 12.39 0.72
CA SER A 81 20.19 12.24 0.02
C SER A 81 20.05 12.69 -1.43
N PHE A 82 21.03 13.45 -1.91
CA PHE A 82 21.17 13.84 -3.31
C PHE A 82 22.50 13.34 -3.84
N ASN A 83 22.49 12.53 -4.91
CA ASN A 83 23.68 11.91 -5.50
C ASN A 83 24.56 11.22 -4.45
N GLY A 84 23.92 10.56 -3.48
CA GLY A 84 24.60 9.86 -2.38
C GLY A 84 25.10 10.75 -1.24
N GLN A 85 24.94 12.07 -1.33
CA GLN A 85 25.28 13.00 -0.25
C GLN A 85 24.07 13.23 0.65
N VAL A 86 24.16 12.77 1.89
CA VAL A 86 23.13 12.99 2.91
C VAL A 86 23.09 14.47 3.28
N MET A 87 21.91 15.06 3.17
CA MET A 87 21.61 16.40 3.64
C MET A 87 21.28 16.37 5.13
N GLU A 88 21.86 17.28 5.91
CA GLU A 88 21.65 17.37 7.35
C GLU A 88 20.96 18.68 7.77
N GLY A 89 20.44 18.70 8.99
CA GLY A 89 19.96 19.91 9.66
C GLY A 89 18.56 20.33 9.24
N ALA A 90 18.34 21.64 9.10
CA ALA A 90 17.03 22.27 8.94
C ALA A 90 16.25 21.82 7.68
N VAL A 91 16.93 21.16 6.73
CA VAL A 91 16.33 20.65 5.48
C VAL A 91 15.28 19.56 5.74
N LEU A 92 15.38 18.81 6.84
CA LEU A 92 14.42 17.75 7.16
C LEU A 92 13.08 18.27 7.67
N GLY A 93 13.02 19.54 8.09
CA GLY A 93 11.82 20.13 8.68
C GLY A 93 11.40 19.53 10.03
N PRO A 94 10.42 20.14 10.71
CA PRO A 94 9.79 19.55 11.89
C PRO A 94 8.87 18.38 11.48
N PRO A 95 8.48 17.51 12.43
CA PRO A 95 7.47 16.50 12.16
C PRO A 95 6.13 17.17 11.85
N THR A 96 5.40 16.61 10.89
CA THR A 96 4.02 17.00 10.58
C THR A 96 3.04 16.09 11.31
N GLN A 97 1.87 16.63 11.65
CA GLN A 97 0.76 15.89 12.25
C GLN A 97 -0.44 15.89 11.32
N SER A 98 -1.11 14.74 11.27
CA SER A 98 -2.33 14.56 10.50
C SER A 98 -3.39 13.83 11.32
N THR A 99 -4.65 14.18 11.13
CA THR A 99 -5.80 13.42 11.60
C THR A 99 -6.55 12.87 10.40
N TYR A 100 -6.67 11.54 10.34
CA TYR A 100 -7.37 10.82 9.29
C TYR A 100 -8.70 10.33 9.84
N VAL A 101 -9.76 10.44 9.04
CA VAL A 101 -11.02 9.72 9.27
C VAL A 101 -11.21 8.75 8.13
N MET A 102 -11.33 7.47 8.46
CA MET A 102 -11.47 6.38 7.50
C MET A 102 -12.67 5.50 7.84
N GLN A 103 -13.23 4.84 6.84
CA GLN A 103 -14.18 3.74 7.05
C GLN A 103 -13.42 2.44 7.36
N LYS A 104 -14.09 1.47 8.00
CA LYS A 104 -13.53 0.12 8.26
C LYS A 104 -13.09 -0.65 7.02
N ASN A 105 -13.64 -0.35 5.84
CA ASN A 105 -13.18 -0.92 4.58
C ASN A 105 -11.90 -0.25 4.03
N GLY A 106 -11.31 0.71 4.76
CA GLY A 106 -10.12 1.45 4.36
C GLY A 106 -10.40 2.69 3.52
N GLU A 107 -11.65 3.02 3.20
CA GLU A 107 -11.97 4.25 2.47
C GLU A 107 -11.64 5.49 3.30
N LEU A 108 -10.90 6.42 2.69
CA LEU A 108 -10.59 7.72 3.29
C LEU A 108 -11.76 8.69 3.18
N ILE A 109 -12.22 9.21 4.31
CA ILE A 109 -13.28 10.23 4.41
C ILE A 109 -12.69 11.63 4.42
N SER A 110 -11.70 11.88 5.29
CA SER A 110 -11.07 13.19 5.42
C SER A 110 -9.65 13.11 5.99
N ILE A 111 -8.86 14.12 5.65
CA ILE A 111 -7.52 14.38 6.20
C ILE A 111 -7.50 15.83 6.67
N GLU A 112 -7.05 16.04 7.90
CA GLU A 112 -6.63 17.34 8.41
C GLU A 112 -5.12 17.24 8.68
N THR A 113 -4.30 18.12 8.11
CA THR A 113 -2.85 18.06 8.26
C THR A 113 -2.26 19.45 8.46
N ASP A 114 -1.16 19.53 9.23
CA ASP A 114 -0.33 20.74 9.33
C ASP A 114 0.80 20.79 8.28
N ASN A 115 0.90 19.79 7.40
CA ASN A 115 1.81 19.82 6.26
C ASN A 115 1.46 21.03 5.38
N PRO A 116 2.41 21.98 5.15
CA PRO A 116 2.14 23.16 4.33
C PRO A 116 1.89 22.83 2.85
N ASN A 117 2.33 21.65 2.38
CA ASN A 117 2.23 21.22 0.99
C ASN A 117 1.60 19.81 0.91
N PRO A 118 0.30 19.66 1.22
CA PRO A 118 -0.38 18.37 1.11
C PRO A 118 -0.42 17.91 -0.36
N ASN A 119 -0.34 16.60 -0.57
CA ASN A 119 -0.40 15.99 -1.90
C ASN A 119 -1.61 15.06 -2.00
N PRO A 120 -2.81 15.61 -2.32
CA PRO A 120 -4.04 14.84 -2.34
C PRO A 120 -4.02 13.70 -3.37
N ARG A 121 -3.24 13.84 -4.45
CA ARG A 121 -3.08 12.77 -5.46
C ARG A 121 -2.33 11.58 -4.86
N MET A 122 -1.23 11.82 -4.15
CA MET A 122 -0.46 10.78 -3.46
C MET A 122 -1.26 10.16 -2.31
N GLU A 123 -1.96 10.98 -1.52
CA GLU A 123 -2.84 10.51 -0.45
C GLU A 123 -3.89 9.52 -0.98
N GLU A 124 -4.54 9.82 -2.10
CA GLU A 124 -5.52 8.95 -2.73
C GLU A 124 -4.93 7.65 -3.29
N ALA A 125 -3.71 7.68 -3.83
CA ALA A 125 -3.01 6.49 -4.32
C ALA A 125 -2.60 5.52 -3.21
N ASN A 126 -2.36 6.04 -2.00
CA ASN A 126 -1.98 5.25 -0.83
C ASN A 126 -3.18 4.58 -0.11
N VAL A 127 -4.42 4.89 -0.50
CA VAL A 127 -5.62 4.27 0.08
C VAL A 127 -5.71 2.80 -0.31
N PHE A 128 -5.69 1.92 0.69
CA PHE A 128 -5.95 0.49 0.53
C PHE A 128 -7.41 0.17 0.86
N LEU A 129 -8.19 -0.27 -0.14
CA LEU A 129 -9.56 -0.74 0.08
C LEU A 129 -9.55 -2.24 0.36
N PHE A 130 -10.12 -2.65 1.49
CA PHE A 130 -10.30 -4.05 1.85
C PHE A 130 -11.51 -4.66 1.11
N PRO A 131 -11.44 -5.94 0.68
CA PRO A 131 -12.59 -6.61 0.08
C PRO A 131 -13.70 -6.81 1.12
N ASP A 132 -14.95 -6.73 0.68
CA ASP A 132 -16.16 -6.96 1.49
C ASP A 132 -16.54 -8.44 1.62
N ARG A 133 -15.68 -9.32 1.11
CA ARG A 133 -15.93 -10.75 0.93
C ARG A 133 -14.63 -11.54 1.05
N GLU A 134 -14.78 -12.84 1.20
CA GLU A 134 -13.67 -13.77 1.03
C GLU A 134 -13.14 -13.70 -0.42
N VAL A 135 -11.83 -13.72 -0.56
CA VAL A 135 -11.14 -13.70 -1.86
C VAL A 135 -10.27 -14.94 -2.01
N LYS A 136 -10.32 -15.56 -3.18
CA LYS A 136 -9.45 -16.68 -3.53
C LYS A 136 -8.14 -16.17 -4.13
N LYS A 137 -7.07 -16.93 -4.02
CA LYS A 137 -5.80 -16.61 -4.68
C LYS A 137 -6.01 -16.40 -6.18
N GLY A 138 -5.47 -15.29 -6.70
CA GLY A 138 -5.65 -14.82 -8.07
C GLY A 138 -6.90 -13.97 -8.29
N GLU A 139 -7.82 -13.92 -7.32
CA GLU A 139 -9.01 -13.10 -7.40
C GLU A 139 -8.70 -11.64 -7.15
N SER A 140 -9.47 -10.76 -7.80
CA SER A 140 -9.28 -9.32 -7.73
C SER A 140 -10.55 -8.58 -7.29
N TRP A 141 -10.34 -7.41 -6.70
CA TRP A 141 -11.38 -6.41 -6.42
C TRP A 141 -10.86 -5.03 -6.80
N THR A 142 -11.76 -4.06 -6.92
CA THR A 142 -11.41 -2.73 -7.45
C THR A 142 -12.00 -1.61 -6.61
N ARG A 143 -11.26 -0.51 -6.53
CA ARG A 143 -11.75 0.79 -6.09
C ARG A 143 -11.79 1.70 -7.31
N THR A 144 -12.87 2.46 -7.46
CA THR A 144 -12.95 3.56 -8.43
C THR A 144 -13.25 4.84 -7.67
N ARG A 145 -12.56 5.93 -8.01
CA ARG A 145 -12.75 7.25 -7.41
C ARG A 145 -13.09 8.23 -8.53
N ALA A 146 -14.19 8.96 -8.37
CA ALA A 146 -14.51 10.06 -9.24
C ALA A 146 -13.58 11.25 -8.96
N ALA A 147 -13.40 12.13 -9.93
CA ALA A 147 -12.68 13.38 -9.75
C ALA A 147 -13.34 14.24 -8.67
N ASP A 148 -12.51 14.92 -7.87
CA ASP A 148 -12.94 15.98 -6.94
C ASP A 148 -12.00 17.18 -7.15
N PRO A 149 -12.29 18.05 -8.13
CA PRO A 149 -11.45 19.18 -8.46
C PRO A 149 -11.26 20.16 -7.31
N ALA A 150 -12.24 20.25 -6.40
CA ALA A 150 -12.15 21.13 -5.24
C ALA A 150 -11.07 20.67 -4.24
N LYS A 151 -10.71 19.37 -4.27
CA LYS A 151 -9.65 18.78 -3.45
C LYS A 151 -8.39 18.44 -4.24
N GLY A 152 -8.31 18.80 -5.53
CA GLY A 152 -7.19 18.42 -6.38
C GLY A 152 -7.09 16.92 -6.67
N ILE A 153 -8.18 16.17 -6.50
CA ILE A 153 -8.23 14.72 -6.73
C ILE A 153 -8.67 14.45 -8.16
N ARG A 154 -7.93 13.60 -8.85
CA ARG A 154 -8.28 13.12 -10.18
C ARG A 154 -9.10 11.83 -10.11
N ALA A 155 -9.93 11.61 -11.13
CA ALA A 155 -10.55 10.32 -11.34
C ALA A 155 -9.48 9.22 -11.42
N SER A 156 -9.70 8.09 -10.75
CA SER A 156 -8.73 7.00 -10.68
C SER A 156 -9.37 5.64 -10.46
N LYS A 157 -8.61 4.59 -10.78
CA LYS A 157 -8.96 3.20 -10.54
C LYS A 157 -7.80 2.49 -9.87
N THR A 158 -8.11 1.72 -8.83
CA THR A 158 -7.19 0.77 -8.20
C THR A 158 -7.71 -0.64 -8.38
N THR A 159 -6.88 -1.55 -8.87
CA THR A 159 -7.14 -2.99 -8.86
C THR A 159 -6.24 -3.63 -7.81
N TYR A 160 -6.85 -4.48 -7.00
CA TYR A 160 -6.16 -5.27 -5.98
C TYR A 160 -6.30 -6.74 -6.35
N THR A 161 -5.21 -7.52 -6.30
CA THR A 161 -5.25 -8.97 -6.55
C THR A 161 -4.65 -9.72 -5.37
N TYR A 162 -5.39 -10.68 -4.80
CA TYR A 162 -4.87 -11.52 -3.73
C TYR A 162 -3.90 -12.56 -4.29
N LEU A 163 -2.65 -12.56 -3.83
CA LEU A 163 -1.58 -13.44 -4.32
C LEU A 163 -1.35 -14.68 -3.44
N GLY A 164 -2.10 -14.80 -2.34
CA GLY A 164 -1.88 -15.80 -1.30
C GLY A 164 -1.28 -15.18 -0.04
N SER A 165 -0.90 -16.02 0.91
CA SER A 165 -0.35 -15.62 2.21
C SER A 165 1.06 -16.17 2.38
N GLU A 166 1.90 -15.41 3.05
CA GLU A 166 3.24 -15.83 3.42
C GLU A 166 3.66 -15.16 4.73
N THR A 167 4.64 -15.77 5.43
CA THR A 167 5.24 -15.15 6.60
C THR A 167 6.29 -14.15 6.15
N VAL A 168 6.13 -12.88 6.54
CA VAL A 168 7.10 -11.81 6.32
C VAL A 168 7.46 -11.21 7.67
N ASP A 169 8.74 -11.05 7.94
CA ASP A 169 9.26 -10.50 9.21
C ASP A 169 8.72 -11.18 10.48
N GLY A 170 8.43 -12.48 10.36
CA GLY A 170 7.88 -13.31 11.44
C GLY A 170 6.36 -13.23 11.61
N GLU A 171 5.65 -12.52 10.73
CA GLU A 171 4.20 -12.31 10.79
C GLU A 171 3.49 -12.90 9.56
N LEU A 172 2.45 -13.71 9.79
CA LEU A 172 1.59 -14.20 8.71
C LEU A 172 0.87 -13.02 8.04
N SER A 173 1.10 -12.86 6.75
CA SER A 173 0.60 -11.73 5.97
C SER A 173 -0.08 -12.17 4.69
N HIS A 174 -1.17 -11.49 4.32
CA HIS A 174 -1.79 -11.59 3.00
C HIS A 174 -1.02 -10.72 2.00
N LYS A 175 -0.57 -11.34 0.92
CA LYS A 175 0.14 -10.67 -0.17
C LYS A 175 -0.87 -10.18 -1.20
N VAL A 176 -0.85 -8.88 -1.49
CA VAL A 176 -1.81 -8.23 -2.39
C VAL A 176 -1.06 -7.42 -3.43
N LYS A 177 -1.38 -7.63 -4.71
CA LYS A 177 -0.91 -6.78 -5.81
C LYS A 177 -1.73 -5.49 -5.86
N ILE A 178 -0.98 -4.40 -5.91
CA ILE A 178 -1.24 -2.97 -6.13
C ILE A 178 -1.30 -2.51 -7.58
N GLU A 179 -2.43 -2.14 -8.19
CA GLU A 179 -2.43 -1.48 -9.51
C GLU A 179 -3.33 -0.24 -9.52
N PHE A 180 -2.76 0.92 -9.19
CA PHE A 180 -3.42 2.23 -9.23
C PHE A 180 -3.09 2.98 -10.52
N THR A 181 -4.08 3.66 -11.09
CA THR A 181 -3.91 4.55 -12.24
C THR A 181 -4.92 5.70 -12.18
N GLU A 182 -4.46 6.94 -12.31
CA GLU A 182 -5.33 8.06 -12.63
C GLU A 182 -5.92 7.88 -14.03
N THR A 183 -7.23 8.02 -14.17
CA THR A 183 -7.95 7.78 -15.43
C THR A 183 -8.19 9.04 -16.26
N GLU A 184 -7.63 10.17 -15.81
CA GLU A 184 -7.73 11.47 -16.47
C GLU A 184 -6.42 12.28 -16.32
N GLY A 185 -6.33 13.38 -17.09
CA GLY A 185 -5.15 14.21 -17.16
C GLY A 185 -4.17 13.76 -18.26
N SER A 186 -3.26 14.65 -18.65
CA SER A 186 -2.26 14.40 -19.71
C SER A 186 -1.06 13.57 -19.23
N ALA A 187 -0.85 13.50 -17.91
CA ALA A 187 0.19 12.72 -17.26
C ALA A 187 -0.42 12.01 -16.04
N PRO A 188 -1.09 10.86 -16.26
CA PRO A 188 -1.71 10.10 -15.18
C PRO A 188 -0.64 9.50 -14.27
N MET A 189 -0.82 9.66 -12.96
CA MET A 189 -0.01 8.96 -11.97
C MET A 189 -0.34 7.47 -11.98
N ILE A 190 0.70 6.65 -11.97
CA ILE A 190 0.59 5.19 -11.91
C ILE A 190 1.32 4.72 -10.67
N PHE A 191 0.74 3.78 -9.94
CA PHE A 191 1.39 3.13 -8.81
C PHE A 191 1.16 1.62 -8.86
N ASN A 192 2.25 0.88 -9.03
CA ASN A 192 2.26 -0.58 -9.05
C ASN A 192 3.02 -1.09 -7.83
N ALA A 193 2.39 -1.93 -7.01
CA ALA A 193 2.99 -2.39 -5.77
C ALA A 193 2.66 -3.83 -5.43
N THR A 194 3.38 -4.38 -4.48
CA THR A 194 2.99 -5.55 -3.70
C THR A 194 2.96 -5.14 -2.23
N ALA A 195 1.81 -5.30 -1.59
CA ALA A 195 1.62 -5.07 -0.17
C ALA A 195 1.52 -6.40 0.58
N TRP A 196 2.10 -6.44 1.77
CA TRP A 196 1.92 -7.51 2.75
C TRP A 196 1.14 -6.94 3.91
N VAL A 197 -0.05 -7.47 4.10
CA VAL A 197 -1.01 -6.99 5.08
C VAL A 197 -1.19 -8.05 6.15
N SER A 198 -1.08 -7.67 7.41
CA SER A 198 -1.21 -8.59 8.55
C SER A 198 -2.49 -9.40 8.48
N ALA A 199 -2.39 -10.73 8.56
CA ALA A 199 -3.57 -11.58 8.67
C ALA A 199 -4.28 -11.40 10.03
N ALA A 200 -3.56 -10.92 11.05
CA ALA A 200 -4.10 -10.73 12.38
C ALA A 200 -5.06 -9.53 12.43
N ASN A 201 -4.60 -8.37 11.95
CA ASN A 201 -5.31 -7.09 12.13
C ASN A 201 -5.49 -6.24 10.87
N GLY A 202 -4.94 -6.65 9.72
CA GLY A 202 -5.06 -5.90 8.47
C GLY A 202 -4.11 -4.71 8.34
N ASP A 203 -3.15 -4.52 9.24
CA ASP A 203 -2.17 -3.45 9.11
C ASP A 203 -1.10 -3.78 8.06
N LEU A 204 -0.52 -2.75 7.43
CA LEU A 204 0.60 -2.91 6.51
C LEU A 204 1.86 -3.40 7.24
N VAL A 205 2.44 -4.51 6.77
CA VAL A 205 3.71 -5.09 7.26
C VAL A 205 4.86 -4.63 6.37
N ARG A 206 4.66 -4.73 5.05
CA ARG A 206 5.64 -4.35 4.03
C ARG A 206 4.93 -3.86 2.77
N LEU A 207 5.56 -2.95 2.04
CA LEU A 207 5.17 -2.61 0.67
C LEU A 207 6.42 -2.46 -0.19
N GLU A 208 6.36 -2.94 -1.41
CA GLU A 208 7.38 -2.68 -2.43
C GLU A 208 6.68 -2.28 -3.72
N GLY A 209 7.11 -1.19 -4.35
CA GLY A 209 6.43 -0.69 -5.54
C GLY A 209 7.23 0.30 -6.36
N ARG A 210 6.63 0.67 -7.48
CA ARG A 210 7.09 1.69 -8.42
C ARG A 210 5.95 2.66 -8.69
N MET A 211 6.30 3.93 -8.73
CA MET A 211 5.42 5.02 -9.10
C MET A 211 5.97 5.73 -10.34
N ASP A 212 5.07 6.13 -11.23
CA ASP A 212 5.38 6.89 -12.44
C ASP A 212 4.49 8.14 -12.50
N ASN A 213 5.03 9.24 -13.04
CA ASN A 213 4.39 10.56 -13.11
C ASN A 213 3.95 11.12 -11.75
N VAL A 214 4.79 10.94 -10.72
CA VAL A 214 4.58 11.49 -9.39
C VAL A 214 5.05 12.94 -9.34
N GLU A 215 4.20 13.81 -8.82
CA GLU A 215 4.55 15.19 -8.50
C GLU A 215 5.10 15.23 -7.06
N PHE A 216 6.42 15.26 -6.91
CA PHE A 216 7.08 15.31 -5.61
C PHE A 216 7.13 16.73 -5.03
N ASP A 217 7.28 17.72 -5.90
CA ASP A 217 7.29 19.15 -5.56
C ASP A 217 6.71 19.95 -6.74
N PRO A 218 5.89 20.99 -6.51
CA PRO A 218 5.29 21.79 -7.59
C PRO A 218 6.29 22.49 -8.51
N SER A 219 7.53 22.71 -8.07
CA SER A 219 8.60 23.36 -8.84
C SER A 219 9.37 22.41 -9.75
N VAL A 220 9.11 21.10 -9.66
CA VAL A 220 9.84 20.06 -10.38
C VAL A 220 8.89 19.30 -11.30
N PRO A 221 9.31 18.96 -12.54
CA PRO A 221 8.50 18.10 -13.40
C PRO A 221 8.17 16.75 -12.74
N PRO A 222 7.01 16.12 -13.04
CA PRO A 222 6.68 14.81 -12.53
C PRO A 222 7.77 13.76 -12.84
N GLY A 223 8.07 12.92 -11.86
CA GLY A 223 9.15 11.94 -11.91
C GLY A 223 8.66 10.50 -11.74
N SER A 224 9.63 9.58 -11.75
CA SER A 224 9.41 8.18 -11.40
C SER A 224 10.17 7.86 -10.12
N ALA A 225 9.65 6.92 -9.33
CA ALA A 225 10.33 6.45 -8.13
C ALA A 225 10.02 4.99 -7.84
N THR A 226 10.89 4.39 -7.04
CA THR A 226 10.59 3.15 -6.32
C THR A 226 10.30 3.48 -4.87
N VAL A 227 9.43 2.70 -4.24
CA VAL A 227 9.08 2.84 -2.83
C VAL A 227 9.20 1.49 -2.15
N ARG A 228 9.78 1.52 -0.95
CA ARG A 228 9.80 0.41 -0.01
C ARG A 228 9.26 0.91 1.32
N ILE A 229 8.29 0.20 1.89
CA ILE A 229 7.75 0.46 3.22
C ILE A 229 8.01 -0.76 4.08
N GLU A 230 8.49 -0.54 5.29
CA GLU A 230 8.76 -1.59 6.28
C GLU A 230 8.18 -1.20 7.63
N ARG A 231 7.58 -2.16 8.34
CA ARG A 231 7.08 -1.94 9.70
C ARG A 231 8.22 -1.84 10.69
N ILE A 232 8.17 -0.79 11.53
CA ILE A 232 9.07 -0.61 12.66
C ILE A 232 8.41 -1.22 13.89
N LYS A 233 9.15 -2.02 14.67
CA LYS A 233 8.67 -2.51 15.97
C LYS A 233 8.57 -1.33 16.94
N VAL A 234 7.36 -1.10 17.46
CA VAL A 234 7.00 -0.07 18.46
C VAL A 234 6.78 -0.71 19.83
#